data_AF-A0A3B9VBG5-F1
#
_entry.id   AF-A0A3B9VBG5-F1
#
_cell.length_a   1.000
_cell.length_b   1.000
_cell.length_c   1.000
_cell.angle_alpha   90.00
_cell.angle_beta   90.00
_cell.angle_gamma   90.00
#
_symmetry.space_group_name_H-M   'P 1'
#
loop_
_entity.id
_entity.type
_entity.pdbx_description
1 polymer ?
#
loop_
_entity_poly.entity_id
_entity_poly.type
_entity_poly.pdbx_seq_one_letter_code
_entity_poly.pdbx_strand_id
1 'polypeptide(L)'
;LRAFLFMKKEDAKETRSVSELLERCLTYDEDFEAVIEHGGRLDIYYKTTRYPDSLPGGIPAELITNRDSKEAIKIAADILKLVEEKRKAYVPEKM
;
A
#
# COMPACT_ATOMS: atom_id res chain seq x y z
N LEU A 1 2.38 -2.09 -5.54
CA LEU A 1 1.63 -3.32 -5.26
C LEU A 1 0.89 -3.84 -6.49
N ARG A 2 -0.20 -3.22 -6.94
CA ARG A 2 -0.90 -3.67 -8.17
C ARG A 2 0.01 -3.81 -9.40
N ALA A 3 0.97 -2.91 -9.57
CA ALA A 3 1.98 -3.03 -10.64
C ALA A 3 2.82 -4.31 -10.52
N PHE A 4 3.22 -4.69 -9.30
CA PHE A 4 3.95 -5.93 -9.05
C PHE A 4 3.06 -7.16 -9.32
N LEU A 5 1.82 -7.17 -8.83
CA LEU A 5 0.86 -8.25 -9.09
C LEU A 5 0.59 -8.41 -10.60
N PHE A 6 0.48 -7.29 -11.33
CA PHE A 6 0.35 -7.29 -12.78
C PHE A 6 1.55 -7.96 -13.47
N MET A 7 2.78 -7.70 -13.00
CA MET A 7 3.99 -8.39 -13.52
C MET A 7 3.96 -9.90 -13.24
N LYS A 8 3.23 -10.33 -12.21
CA LYS A 8 2.96 -11.74 -11.87
C LYS A 8 1.74 -12.32 -12.58
N LYS A 9 1.18 -11.60 -13.56
CA LYS A 9 -0.03 -11.97 -14.34
C LYS A 9 -1.29 -12.07 -13.48
N GLU A 10 -1.33 -11.33 -12.36
CA GLU A 10 -2.48 -11.28 -11.46
C GLU A 10 -3.21 -9.93 -11.55
N ASP A 11 -4.53 -9.95 -11.70
CA ASP A 11 -5.40 -8.76 -11.64
C ASP A 11 -5.90 -8.56 -10.21
N ALA A 12 -5.68 -7.36 -9.67
CA ALA A 12 -5.98 -6.98 -8.29
C ALA A 12 -6.92 -5.77 -8.19
N LYS A 13 -7.79 -5.60 -9.20
CA LYS A 13 -8.71 -4.46 -9.31
C LYS A 13 -9.85 -4.44 -8.29
N GLU A 14 -10.16 -5.56 -7.65
CA GLU A 14 -11.26 -5.76 -6.72
C GLU A 14 -11.01 -5.07 -5.37
N THR A 15 -9.79 -5.12 -4.85
CA THR A 15 -9.47 -4.58 -3.52
C THR A 15 -8.87 -3.19 -3.57
N ARG A 16 -9.16 -2.34 -2.57
CA ARG A 16 -8.43 -1.09 -2.31
C ARG A 16 -7.56 -1.17 -1.05
N SER A 17 -7.56 -2.31 -0.36
CA SER A 17 -6.78 -2.53 0.84
C SER A 17 -5.32 -2.76 0.46
N VAL A 18 -4.43 -1.96 1.06
CA VAL A 18 -2.99 -2.11 1.01
C VAL A 18 -2.57 -3.40 1.71
N SER A 19 -3.19 -3.78 2.83
CA SER A 19 -2.85 -5.04 3.51
C SER A 19 -3.19 -6.25 2.64
N GLU A 20 -4.39 -6.33 2.06
CA GLU A 20 -4.75 -7.43 1.15
C GLU A 20 -3.84 -7.48 -0.09
N LEU A 21 -3.47 -6.31 -0.63
CA LEU A 21 -2.52 -6.24 -1.75
C LEU A 21 -1.11 -6.72 -1.34
N LEU A 22 -0.66 -6.43 -0.12
CA LEU A 22 0.62 -6.88 0.41
C LEU A 22 0.63 -8.39 0.67
N GLU A 23 -0.42 -8.94 1.26
CA GLU A 23 -0.60 -10.38 1.46
C GLU A 23 -0.51 -11.15 0.14
N ARG A 24 -1.14 -10.62 -0.92
CA ARG A 24 -1.02 -11.20 -2.27
C ARG A 24 0.39 -11.10 -2.83
N CYS A 25 1.05 -9.95 -2.66
CA CYS A 25 2.44 -9.80 -3.11
C CYS A 25 3.37 -10.80 -2.40
N LEU A 26 3.15 -11.02 -1.10
CA LEU A 26 3.89 -11.98 -0.27
C LEU A 26 3.79 -13.41 -0.80
N THR A 27 2.67 -13.80 -1.43
CA THR A 27 2.54 -15.13 -2.05
C THR A 27 3.50 -15.37 -3.22
N TYR A 28 4.06 -14.32 -3.82
CA TYR A 28 5.02 -14.41 -4.92
C TYR A 28 6.46 -14.08 -4.52
N ASP A 29 6.66 -13.35 -3.42
CA ASP A 29 7.97 -12.82 -3.04
C ASP A 29 8.01 -12.45 -1.54
N GLU A 30 8.85 -13.15 -0.78
CA GLU A 30 8.93 -13.02 0.69
C GLU A 30 9.45 -11.67 1.17
N ASP A 31 10.12 -10.88 0.31
CA ASP A 31 10.63 -9.57 0.70
C ASP A 31 9.50 -8.59 1.10
N PHE A 32 8.25 -8.86 0.68
CA PHE A 32 7.09 -8.07 1.09
C PHE A 32 6.72 -8.23 2.56
N GLU A 33 7.22 -9.26 3.25
CA GLU A 33 7.07 -9.42 4.71
C GLU A 33 7.63 -8.21 5.45
N ALA A 34 8.72 -7.62 4.94
CA ALA A 34 9.37 -6.46 5.56
C ALA A 34 8.45 -5.23 5.68
N VAL A 35 7.40 -5.15 4.85
CA VAL A 35 6.48 -4.00 4.80
C VAL A 35 5.03 -4.34 5.16
N ILE A 36 4.70 -5.60 5.45
CA ILE A 36 3.31 -6.05 5.62
C ILE A 36 2.64 -5.43 6.86
N GLU A 37 3.31 -5.50 8.02
CA GLU A 37 2.76 -5.06 9.31
C GLU A 37 2.48 -3.55 9.31
N HIS A 38 3.47 -2.75 8.89
CA HIS A 38 3.32 -1.29 8.90
C HIS A 38 2.60 -0.75 7.67
N GLY A 39 2.65 -1.46 6.54
CA GLY A 39 1.95 -1.09 5.30
C GLY A 39 0.44 -1.08 5.45
N GLY A 40 -0.13 -2.05 6.18
CA GLY A 40 -1.57 -2.12 6.45
C GLY A 40 -2.14 -0.88 7.15
N ARG A 41 -1.33 -0.10 7.88
CA ARG A 41 -1.78 1.15 8.52
C ARG A 41 -2.31 2.17 7.51
N LEU A 42 -1.88 2.11 6.25
CA LEU A 42 -2.37 3.02 5.21
C LEU A 42 -3.86 2.85 4.89
N ASP A 43 -4.46 1.70 5.21
CA ASP A 43 -5.88 1.45 4.96
C ASP A 43 -6.80 2.34 5.80
N ILE A 44 -6.35 2.72 6.99
CA ILE A 44 -7.05 3.68 7.84
C ILE A 44 -7.30 4.97 7.06
N TYR A 45 -6.29 5.44 6.31
CA TYR A 45 -6.33 6.69 5.57
C TYR A 45 -7.19 6.64 4.30
N TYR A 46 -7.65 5.47 3.85
CA TYR A 46 -8.42 5.35 2.61
C TYR A 46 -9.75 6.13 2.67
N LYS A 47 -10.48 6.06 3.79
CA LYS A 47 -11.74 6.80 4.01
C LYS A 47 -11.60 7.97 4.97
N THR A 48 -10.88 7.77 6.08
CA THR A 48 -10.81 8.73 7.20
C THR A 48 -10.23 10.10 6.83
N THR A 49 -9.45 10.17 5.74
CA THR A 49 -8.85 11.43 5.25
C THR A 49 -9.80 12.31 4.44
N ARG A 50 -10.96 11.78 4.04
CA ARG A 50 -11.84 12.43 3.04
C ARG A 50 -13.27 12.64 3.52
N TYR A 51 -13.77 11.79 4.40
CA TYR A 51 -15.18 11.82 4.80
C TYR A 51 -15.33 11.98 6.31
N PRO A 52 -15.99 13.06 6.79
CA PRO A 52 -16.24 13.27 8.22
C PRO A 52 -17.04 12.14 8.89
N ASP A 53 -17.91 11.45 8.15
CA ASP A 53 -18.72 10.32 8.63
C ASP A 53 -17.89 9.08 9.00
N SER A 54 -16.62 9.05 8.59
CA SER A 54 -15.69 7.97 8.90
C SER A 54 -14.99 8.17 10.24
N LEU A 55 -15.35 9.22 10.99
CA LEU A 55 -14.78 9.59 12.28
C LEU A 55 -15.91 9.70 13.33
N PRO A 56 -15.64 9.40 14.62
CA PRO A 56 -16.63 9.59 15.69
C PRO A 56 -17.05 11.05 15.91
N GLY A 57 -16.28 12.02 15.39
CA GLY A 57 -16.55 13.45 15.46
C GLY A 57 -15.41 14.27 14.84
N GLY A 58 -15.65 15.57 14.63
CA GLY A 58 -14.69 16.48 13.98
C GLY A 58 -14.61 16.30 12.46
N ILE A 59 -13.66 16.99 11.83
CA ILE A 59 -13.35 16.82 10.40
C ILE A 59 -11.94 16.27 10.18
N PRO A 60 -11.70 15.49 9.11
CA PRO A 60 -10.39 14.89 8.83
C PRO A 60 -9.22 15.89 8.87
N ALA A 61 -9.42 17.09 8.32
CA ALA A 61 -8.40 18.13 8.23
C ALA A 61 -7.92 18.66 9.60
N GLU A 62 -8.71 18.49 10.66
CA GLU A 62 -8.36 18.92 12.02
C GLU A 62 -7.72 17.78 12.83
N LEU A 63 -8.10 16.54 12.54
CA LEU A 63 -7.69 15.37 13.32
C LEU A 63 -6.42 14.68 12.78
N ILE A 64 -6.19 14.75 11.47
CA ILE A 64 -4.99 14.16 10.87
C ILE A 64 -3.82 15.13 11.06
N THR A 65 -2.84 14.69 11.83
CA THR A 65 -1.72 15.54 12.21
C THR A 65 -0.59 15.52 11.18
N ASN A 66 0.33 16.48 11.31
CA ASN A 66 1.59 16.46 10.55
C ASN A 66 2.41 15.20 10.84
N ARG A 67 2.33 14.64 12.06
CA ARG A 67 3.02 13.40 12.43
C ARG A 67 2.44 12.22 11.66
N ASP A 68 1.12 12.07 11.62
CA ASP A 68 0.43 11.01 10.86
C ASP A 68 0.82 11.07 9.38
N SER A 69 0.86 12.28 8.82
CA SER A 69 1.25 12.51 7.43
C SER A 69 2.69 12.05 7.16
N LYS A 70 3.63 12.37 8.06
CA LYS A 70 5.03 11.96 7.94
C LYS A 70 5.20 10.44 8.05
N GLU A 71 4.50 9.81 8.99
CA GLU A 71 4.50 8.34 9.14
C GLU A 71 3.94 7.67 7.88
N ALA A 72 2.80 8.15 7.36
CA ALA A 72 2.18 7.61 6.15
C ALA A 72 3.08 7.74 4.91
N ILE A 73 3.72 8.89 4.72
CA ILE A 73 4.66 9.10 3.61
C ILE A 73 5.84 8.14 3.71
N LYS A 74 6.39 7.93 4.92
CA LYS A 74 7.50 6.99 5.12
C LYS A 74 7.09 5.57 4.72
N ILE A 75 5.96 5.09 5.23
CA ILE A 75 5.41 3.75 4.92
C ILE A 75 5.21 3.59 3.41
N ALA A 76 4.59 4.59 2.76
CA ALA A 76 4.39 4.56 1.31
C ALA A 76 5.71 4.53 0.53
N ALA A 77 6.72 5.28 0.98
CA ALA A 77 8.04 5.28 0.36
C ALA A 77 8.75 3.92 0.48
N ASP A 78 8.64 3.24 1.63
CA ASP A 78 9.21 1.92 1.85
C ASP A 78 8.58 0.87 0.91
N ILE A 79 7.25 0.88 0.77
CA ILE A 79 6.53 0.02 -0.18
C ILE A 79 6.92 0.33 -1.64
N LEU A 80 7.00 1.61 -2.01
CA LEU A 80 7.37 2.02 -3.37
C LEU A 80 8.79 1.61 -3.72
N LYS A 81 9.73 1.76 -2.79
CA LYS A 81 11.12 1.35 -2.97
C LYS A 81 11.20 -0.14 -3.26
N LEU A 82 10.54 -0.97 -2.47
CA LEU A 82 10.51 -2.42 -2.68
C LEU A 82 9.91 -2.78 -4.04
N VAL A 83 8.75 -2.21 -4.40
CA VAL A 83 8.11 -2.46 -5.70
C VAL A 83 9.03 -2.05 -6.86
N GLU A 84 9.75 -0.94 -6.72
CA GLU A 84 10.68 -0.46 -7.74
C GLU A 84 11.90 -1.39 -7.90
N GLU A 85 12.41 -1.96 -6.81
CA GLU A 85 13.46 -2.99 -6.84
C GLU A 85 12.98 -4.23 -7.60
N LYS A 86 11.77 -4.72 -7.30
CA LYS A 86 11.17 -5.84 -8.04
C LYS A 86 10.93 -5.52 -9.52
N ARG A 87 10.50 -4.30 -9.82
CA ARG A 87 10.29 -3.82 -11.20
C ARG A 87 11.59 -3.81 -12.00
N LYS A 88 12.70 -3.36 -11.41
CA LYS A 88 14.01 -3.32 -12.07
C LYS A 88 14.58 -4.72 -12.32
N ALA A 89 14.33 -5.67 -11.41
CA ALA A 89 14.79 -7.05 -11.54
C ALA A 89 13.95 -7.87 -12.54
N TYR A 90 12.78 -7.39 -12.93
CA TYR A 90 11.87 -8.12 -13.81
C TYR A 90 12.30 -8.07 -15.27
N VAL A 91 12.47 -9.25 -15.86
CA VAL A 91 12.69 -9.44 -17.28
C VAL A 91 11.43 -10.09 -17.86
N PRO A 92 10.68 -9.41 -18.75
CA PRO A 92 9.50 -10.01 -19.36
C PRO A 92 9.91 -11.18 -20.27
N GLU A 93 9.11 -12.25 -20.27
CA GLU A 93 9.22 -13.32 -21.25
C GLU A 93 9.11 -12.71 -22.65
N LYS A 94 10.05 -13.04 -23.56
CA LYS A 94 9.94 -12.63 -24.97
C LYS A 94 8.69 -13.29 -25.55
N MET A 95 7.76 -12.46 -26.04
CA MET A 95 6.64 -12.91 -26.88
C MET A 95 7.14 -13.48 -28.20
#